data_AF-A0A496QZU2-F1
#
_entry.id   AF-A0A496QZU2-F1
#
_cell.length_a   1.000
_cell.length_b   1.000
_cell.length_c   1.000
_cell.angle_alpha   90.00
_cell.angle_beta   90.00
_cell.angle_gamma   90.00
#
_symmetry.space_group_name_H-M   'P 1'
#
loop_
_entity.id
_entity.type
_entity.pdbx_description
1 polymer ?
#
loop_
_entity_poly.entity_id
_entity_poly.type
_entity_poly.pdbx_seq_one_letter_code
_entity_poly.pdbx_strand_id
1 'polypeptide(L)'
;VLVVKILPPMVLSIPLYTLFTKVKLINNLWGLILVNQVYTLPYCIWMLFGFMKGMPIEFEQAAEIDGASKMKTVTNVVIPLSSSGIVATAIFSIIIAWDEFLFALLFIRTPRLQTLPLKIVSFITEYETLWGELMAIGLLATLPVLLFSGYYYKRLTEGFSLGLK
;
A
#
# COMPACT_ATOMS: atom_id res chain seq x y z
N VAL A 1 -10.47 -12.95 -0.12
CA VAL A 1 -9.54 -11.81 -0.17
C VAL A 1 -8.59 -11.89 -1.37
N LEU A 2 -7.79 -12.96 -1.51
CA LEU A 2 -6.82 -13.08 -2.60
C LEU A 2 -7.41 -13.20 -4.02
N VAL A 3 -8.66 -13.67 -4.15
CA VAL A 3 -9.34 -13.76 -5.47
C VAL A 3 -9.43 -12.40 -6.17
N VAL A 4 -9.57 -11.30 -5.42
CA VAL A 4 -9.62 -9.94 -5.98
C VAL A 4 -8.28 -9.55 -6.65
N LYS A 5 -7.15 -10.08 -6.15
CA LYS A 5 -5.81 -9.85 -6.71
C LYS A 5 -5.54 -10.61 -8.01
N ILE A 6 -6.36 -11.63 -8.34
CA ILE A 6 -6.26 -12.39 -9.60
C ILE A 6 -6.85 -11.58 -10.76
N LEU A 7 -7.82 -10.72 -10.46
CA LEU A 7 -8.44 -9.86 -11.46
C LEU A 7 -7.50 -8.72 -11.84
N PRO A 8 -7.34 -8.41 -13.14
CA PRO A 8 -6.61 -7.22 -13.57
C PRO A 8 -7.25 -5.97 -12.96
N PRO A 9 -6.46 -5.01 -12.42
CA PRO A 9 -6.99 -3.78 -11.84
C PRO A 9 -7.92 -3.00 -12.78
N MET A 10 -7.67 -3.06 -14.09
CA MET A 10 -8.52 -2.46 -15.12
C MET A 10 -9.93 -3.06 -15.18
N VAL A 11 -10.10 -4.34 -14.85
CA VAL A 11 -11.43 -4.98 -14.84
C VAL A 11 -12.23 -4.49 -13.64
N LEU A 12 -11.56 -4.30 -12.49
CA LEU A 12 -12.18 -3.80 -11.27
C LEU A 12 -12.50 -2.30 -11.33
N SER A 13 -11.79 -1.53 -12.16
CA SER A 13 -11.93 -0.09 -12.19
C SER A 13 -13.30 0.37 -12.72
N ILE A 14 -13.89 -0.32 -13.70
CA ILE A 14 -15.22 0.02 -14.27
C ILE A 14 -16.34 -0.01 -13.21
N PRO A 15 -16.57 -1.11 -12.46
CA PRO A 15 -17.62 -1.14 -11.45
C PRO A 15 -17.32 -0.19 -10.29
N LEU A 16 -16.05 -0.05 -9.87
CA LEU A 16 -15.65 0.88 -8.82
C LEU A 16 -15.89 2.33 -9.23
N TYR A 17 -15.53 2.71 -10.45
CA TYR A 17 -15.78 4.06 -10.97
C TYR A 17 -17.27 4.37 -11.01
N THR A 18 -18.09 3.42 -11.47
CA THR A 18 -19.55 3.58 -11.51
C THR A 18 -20.13 3.76 -10.10
N LEU A 19 -19.69 2.95 -9.13
CA LEU A 19 -20.10 3.06 -7.74
C LEU A 19 -19.71 4.41 -7.14
N PHE A 20 -18.44 4.80 -7.28
CA PHE A 20 -17.91 6.04 -6.71
C PHE A 20 -18.51 7.29 -7.35
N THR A 21 -18.89 7.22 -8.63
CA THR A 21 -19.65 8.29 -9.31
C THR A 21 -21.02 8.45 -8.66
N LYS A 22 -21.74 7.35 -8.38
CA LYS A 22 -23.07 7.40 -7.74
C LYS A 22 -23.02 8.03 -6.35
N VAL A 23 -21.99 7.73 -5.56
CA VAL A 23 -21.80 8.30 -4.21
C VAL A 23 -21.05 9.64 -4.21
N LYS A 24 -20.79 10.23 -5.39
CA LYS A 24 -20.11 11.53 -5.55
C LYS A 24 -18.70 11.60 -4.92
N LEU A 25 -17.97 10.49 -4.94
CA LEU A 25 -16.58 10.38 -4.46
C LEU A 25 -15.54 10.41 -5.61
N ILE A 26 -15.94 10.75 -6.82
CA ILE A 26 -15.01 11.00 -7.93
C ILE A 26 -14.44 12.42 -7.82
N ASN A 27 -13.22 12.61 -8.31
CA ASN A 27 -12.45 13.85 -8.28
C ASN A 27 -12.21 14.36 -6.85
N ASN A 28 -11.95 13.43 -5.92
CA ASN A 28 -11.71 13.67 -4.51
C ASN A 28 -10.61 12.72 -4.01
N LEU A 29 -9.65 13.23 -3.24
CA LEU A 29 -8.56 12.42 -2.65
C LEU A 29 -9.09 11.33 -1.72
N TRP A 30 -10.18 11.56 -0.98
CA TRP A 30 -10.80 10.53 -0.14
C TRP A 30 -11.34 9.36 -0.98
N GLY A 31 -11.94 9.66 -2.12
CA GLY A 31 -12.36 8.62 -3.06
C GLY A 31 -11.19 7.83 -3.62
N LEU A 32 -10.09 8.51 -3.95
CA LEU A 32 -8.86 7.88 -4.41
C LEU A 32 -8.22 6.98 -3.33
N ILE A 33 -8.17 7.44 -2.08
CA ILE A 33 -7.66 6.66 -0.95
C ILE A 33 -8.49 5.38 -0.78
N LEU A 34 -9.82 5.50 -0.79
CA LEU A 34 -10.72 4.36 -0.59
C LEU A 34 -10.63 3.34 -1.73
N VAL A 35 -10.55 3.78 -2.99
CA VAL A 35 -10.41 2.85 -4.11
C VAL A 35 -9.06 2.13 -4.07
N ASN A 36 -7.99 2.83 -3.67
CA ASN A 36 -6.67 2.22 -3.49
C ASN A 36 -6.65 1.15 -2.40
N GLN A 37 -7.48 1.26 -1.36
CA GLN A 37 -7.62 0.21 -0.35
C GLN A 37 -8.14 -1.11 -0.93
N VAL A 38 -8.97 -1.08 -1.99
CA VAL A 38 -9.47 -2.31 -2.64
C VAL A 38 -8.32 -3.17 -3.16
N TYR A 39 -7.24 -2.53 -3.63
CA TYR A 39 -6.07 -3.22 -4.16
C TYR A 39 -4.99 -3.48 -3.09
N THR A 40 -4.79 -2.55 -2.16
CA THR A 40 -3.72 -2.61 -1.16
C THR A 40 -4.09 -3.47 0.05
N LEU A 41 -5.35 -3.45 0.52
CA LEU A 41 -5.74 -4.24 1.70
C LEU A 41 -5.54 -5.76 1.55
N PRO A 42 -5.91 -6.40 0.42
CA PRO A 42 -5.66 -7.82 0.24
C PRO A 42 -4.19 -8.19 0.40
N TYR A 43 -3.30 -7.31 -0.06
CA TYR A 43 -1.86 -7.47 0.08
C TYR A 43 -1.41 -7.31 1.53
N CYS A 44 -1.89 -6.27 2.22
CA CYS A 44 -1.60 -6.07 3.64
C CYS A 44 -2.01 -7.27 4.50
N ILE A 45 -3.25 -7.76 4.29
CA ILE A 45 -3.78 -8.89 5.03
C ILE A 45 -2.92 -10.14 4.78
N TRP A 46 -2.55 -10.39 3.52
CA TRP A 46 -1.73 -11.54 3.17
C TRP A 46 -0.34 -11.48 3.81
N MET A 47 0.31 -10.31 3.78
CA MET A 47 1.64 -10.16 4.38
C MET A 47 1.60 -10.29 5.90
N LEU A 48 0.68 -9.57 6.56
CA LEU A 48 0.51 -9.65 8.02
C LEU A 48 0.14 -11.06 8.47
N PHE A 49 -0.72 -11.76 7.72
CA PHE A 49 -1.06 -13.15 8.02
C PHE A 49 0.17 -14.06 7.92
N GLY A 50 1.06 -13.84 6.94
CA GLY A 50 2.34 -14.55 6.84
C GLY A 50 3.21 -14.37 8.09
N PHE A 51 3.34 -13.13 8.59
CA PHE A 51 4.07 -12.84 9.82
C PHE A 51 3.42 -13.45 11.06
N MET A 52 2.10 -13.29 11.23
CA MET A 52 1.37 -13.81 12.39
C MET A 52 1.41 -15.34 12.44
N LYS A 53 1.39 -16.04 11.29
CA LYS A 53 1.48 -17.51 11.25
C LYS A 53 2.84 -18.04 11.73
N GLY A 54 3.89 -17.24 11.64
CA GLY A 54 5.22 -17.58 12.15
C GLY A 54 5.38 -17.36 13.65
N MET A 55 4.40 -16.73 14.32
CA MET A 55 4.51 -16.42 15.75
C MET A 55 4.14 -17.63 16.62
N PRO A 56 4.90 -17.89 17.71
CA PRO A 56 4.56 -18.92 18.68
C PRO A 56 3.23 -18.59 19.38
N ILE A 57 2.27 -19.53 19.36
CA ILE A 57 0.93 -19.35 19.95
C ILE A 57 0.98 -19.32 21.49
N GLU A 58 2.07 -19.78 22.07
CA GLU A 58 2.34 -19.84 23.50
C GLU A 58 2.26 -18.45 24.15
N PHE A 59 2.61 -17.38 23.44
CA PHE A 59 2.47 -16.01 23.93
C PHE A 59 1.02 -15.59 24.13
N GLU A 60 0.12 -16.02 23.23
CA GLU A 60 -1.32 -15.75 23.36
C GLU A 60 -1.94 -16.57 24.50
N GLN A 61 -1.51 -17.83 24.64
CA GLN A 61 -1.95 -18.72 25.73
C GLN A 61 -1.48 -18.21 27.10
N ALA A 62 -0.24 -17.74 27.20
CA ALA A 62 0.28 -17.15 28.43
C ALA A 62 -0.54 -15.91 28.85
N ALA A 63 -0.87 -15.03 27.90
CA ALA A 63 -1.72 -13.88 28.18
C ALA A 63 -3.13 -14.27 28.65
N GLU A 64 -3.68 -15.36 28.12
CA GLU A 64 -4.99 -15.89 28.56
C GLU A 64 -4.92 -16.48 29.98
N ILE A 65 -3.83 -17.16 30.32
CA ILE A 65 -3.56 -17.64 31.70
C ILE A 65 -3.42 -16.45 32.67
N ASP A 66 -2.80 -15.36 32.23
CA ASP A 66 -2.67 -14.11 32.99
C ASP A 66 -3.99 -13.30 33.09
N GLY A 67 -5.10 -13.85 32.58
CA GLY A 67 -6.43 -13.22 32.65
C GLY A 67 -6.62 -12.05 31.68
N ALA A 68 -5.79 -11.92 30.65
CA ALA A 68 -5.96 -10.87 29.64
C ALA A 68 -7.18 -11.17 28.74
N SER A 69 -8.05 -10.17 28.57
CA SER A 69 -9.11 -10.23 27.55
C SER A 69 -8.51 -10.31 26.14
N LYS A 70 -9.23 -10.87 25.16
CA LYS A 70 -8.76 -11.02 23.78
C LYS A 70 -8.28 -9.69 23.16
N MET A 71 -8.95 -8.56 23.41
CA MET A 71 -8.48 -7.25 22.94
C MET A 71 -7.15 -6.85 23.56
N LYS A 72 -6.96 -7.10 24.86
CA LYS A 72 -5.71 -6.81 25.57
C LYS A 72 -4.56 -7.69 25.06
N THR A 73 -4.84 -8.96 24.75
CA THR A 73 -3.88 -9.87 24.09
C THR A 73 -3.47 -9.33 22.73
N VAL A 74 -4.43 -8.88 21.90
CA VAL A 74 -4.11 -8.30 20.58
C VAL A 74 -3.24 -7.05 20.72
N THR A 75 -3.62 -6.09 21.57
CA THR A 75 -2.92 -4.80 21.66
C THR A 75 -1.57 -4.90 22.36
N ASN A 76 -1.44 -5.73 23.40
CA ASN A 76 -0.26 -5.74 24.25
C ASN A 76 0.71 -6.89 23.93
N VAL A 77 0.26 -7.91 23.20
CA VAL A 77 1.08 -9.08 22.86
C VAL A 77 1.23 -9.17 21.35
N VAL A 78 0.14 -9.38 20.62
CA VAL A 78 0.19 -9.67 19.18
C VAL A 78 0.77 -8.49 18.38
N ILE A 79 0.30 -7.26 18.61
CA ILE A 79 0.77 -6.07 17.86
C ILE A 79 2.26 -5.79 18.10
N PRO A 80 2.78 -5.72 19.34
CA PRO A 80 4.20 -5.51 19.59
C PRO A 80 5.10 -6.60 19.00
N LEU A 81 4.72 -7.87 19.16
CA LEU A 81 5.46 -9.00 18.59
C LEU A 81 5.42 -8.99 17.04
N SER A 82 4.30 -8.57 16.44
CA SER A 82 4.15 -8.42 14.98
C SER A 82 4.73 -7.12 14.42
N SER A 83 5.38 -6.28 15.25
CA SER A 83 5.80 -4.93 14.85
C SER A 83 6.71 -4.92 13.62
N SER A 84 7.62 -5.87 13.50
CA SER A 84 8.48 -6.05 12.32
C SER A 84 7.67 -6.34 11.05
N GLY A 85 6.65 -7.20 11.15
CA GLY A 85 5.73 -7.52 10.07
C GLY A 85 4.83 -6.35 9.68
N ILE A 86 4.39 -5.56 10.66
CA ILE A 86 3.61 -4.33 10.43
C ILE A 86 4.45 -3.30 9.67
N VAL A 87 5.69 -3.08 10.10
CA VAL A 87 6.61 -2.15 9.45
C VAL A 87 6.91 -2.60 8.01
N ALA A 88 7.23 -3.88 7.80
CA ALA A 88 7.44 -4.43 6.45
C ALA A 88 6.20 -4.24 5.57
N THR A 89 5.02 -4.57 6.09
CA THR A 89 3.76 -4.41 5.35
C THR A 89 3.49 -2.95 4.99
N ALA A 90 3.71 -2.02 5.91
CA ALA A 90 3.52 -0.60 5.67
C ALA A 90 4.47 -0.09 4.56
N ILE A 91 5.74 -0.50 4.58
CA ILE A 91 6.74 -0.16 3.56
C ILE A 91 6.26 -0.58 2.17
N PHE A 92 5.90 -1.85 1.99
CA PHE A 92 5.45 -2.33 0.69
C PHE A 92 4.13 -1.70 0.25
N SER A 93 3.22 -1.43 1.19
CA SER A 93 1.94 -0.76 0.89
C SER A 93 2.15 0.66 0.38
N ILE A 94 3.12 1.40 0.95
CA ILE A 94 3.49 2.74 0.49
C ILE A 94 4.06 2.67 -0.92
N ILE A 95 4.96 1.72 -1.20
CA ILE A 95 5.54 1.55 -2.55
C ILE A 95 4.43 1.30 -3.57
N ILE A 96 3.52 0.37 -3.29
CA ILE A 96 2.38 0.06 -4.19
C ILE A 96 1.47 1.28 -4.39
N ALA A 97 1.20 2.04 -3.33
CA ALA A 97 0.35 3.23 -3.42
C ALA A 97 1.05 4.41 -4.12
N TRP A 98 2.38 4.49 -4.03
CA TRP A 98 3.19 5.53 -4.65
C TRP A 98 3.22 5.40 -6.18
N ASP A 99 3.33 4.17 -6.67
CA ASP A 99 3.36 3.83 -8.10
C ASP A 99 1.95 3.72 -8.71
N GLU A 100 0.92 4.00 -7.92
CA GLU A 100 -0.47 3.85 -8.35
C GLU A 100 -0.84 4.91 -9.40
N PHE A 101 -1.15 4.43 -10.60
CA PHE A 101 -1.47 5.27 -11.75
C PHE A 101 -2.91 5.13 -12.23
N LEU A 102 -3.44 3.90 -12.28
CA LEU A 102 -4.68 3.59 -12.97
C LEU A 102 -5.91 4.21 -12.29
N PHE A 103 -6.03 4.07 -10.98
CA PHE A 103 -7.13 4.65 -10.23
C PHE A 103 -7.01 6.17 -10.19
N ALA A 104 -5.81 6.73 -10.02
CA ALA A 104 -5.60 8.16 -10.15
C ALA A 104 -6.07 8.71 -11.51
N LEU A 105 -5.69 8.05 -12.61
CA LEU A 105 -6.10 8.42 -13.97
C LEU A 105 -7.63 8.43 -14.14
N LEU A 106 -8.32 7.45 -13.56
CA LEU A 106 -9.77 7.30 -13.72
C LEU A 106 -10.56 8.18 -12.75
N PHE A 107 -10.06 8.43 -11.55
CA PHE A 107 -10.81 9.06 -10.46
C PHE A 107 -10.49 10.54 -10.29
N ILE A 108 -9.32 11.02 -10.72
CA ILE A 108 -8.91 12.41 -10.56
C ILE A 108 -8.95 13.16 -11.90
N ARG A 109 -9.57 14.34 -11.89
CA ARG A 109 -9.67 15.23 -13.07
C ARG A 109 -9.05 16.60 -12.82
N THR A 110 -9.13 17.10 -11.59
CA THR A 110 -8.58 18.41 -11.23
C THR A 110 -7.05 18.35 -11.19
N PRO A 111 -6.34 19.22 -11.94
CA PRO A 111 -4.88 19.20 -12.01
C PRO A 111 -4.17 19.28 -10.64
N ARG A 112 -4.75 20.01 -9.69
CA ARG A 112 -4.20 20.17 -8.33
C ARG A 112 -4.25 18.89 -7.48
N LEU A 113 -5.07 17.92 -7.87
CA LEU A 113 -5.24 16.66 -7.14
C LEU A 113 -4.50 15.50 -7.80
N GLN A 114 -3.82 15.74 -8.94
CA GLN A 114 -3.14 14.70 -9.68
C GLN A 114 -2.01 14.10 -8.86
N THR A 115 -1.93 12.77 -8.85
CA THR A 115 -0.79 12.06 -8.27
C THR A 115 0.45 12.25 -9.15
N LEU A 116 1.61 11.96 -8.59
CA LEU A 116 2.87 12.12 -9.29
C LEU A 116 2.94 11.27 -10.57
N PRO A 117 2.58 9.96 -10.58
CA PRO A 117 2.56 9.17 -11.82
C PRO A 117 1.63 9.76 -12.89
N LEU A 118 0.44 10.24 -12.49
CA LEU A 118 -0.50 10.88 -13.41
C LEU A 118 0.07 12.18 -13.99
N LYS A 119 0.80 12.95 -13.18
CA LYS A 119 1.44 14.19 -13.63
C LYS A 119 2.59 13.93 -14.59
N ILE A 120 3.38 12.88 -14.38
CA ILE A 120 4.48 12.49 -15.29
C ILE A 120 3.94 12.26 -16.71
N VAL A 121 2.85 11.50 -16.83
CA VAL A 121 2.25 11.21 -18.15
C VAL A 121 1.69 12.46 -18.83
N SER A 122 1.33 13.50 -18.07
CA SER A 122 0.86 14.78 -18.65
C SER A 122 1.91 15.55 -19.46
N PHE A 123 3.20 15.18 -19.37
CA PHE A 123 4.28 15.75 -20.19
C PHE A 123 4.43 15.06 -21.57
N ILE A 124 3.71 13.95 -21.78
CA ILE A 124 3.56 13.31 -23.08
C ILE A 124 2.28 13.87 -23.69
N THR A 125 2.41 14.82 -24.62
CA THR A 125 1.25 15.41 -25.30
C THR A 125 1.06 14.77 -26.68
N GLU A 126 -0.04 15.12 -27.35
CA GLU A 126 -0.32 14.63 -28.70
C GLU A 126 0.66 15.17 -29.75
N TYR A 127 1.19 16.38 -29.55
CA TYR A 127 2.02 17.09 -30.52
C TYR A 127 3.52 16.98 -30.22
N GLU A 128 3.87 16.95 -28.94
CA GLU A 128 5.26 16.90 -28.50
C GLU A 128 5.42 16.17 -27.16
N THR A 129 6.59 15.58 -26.95
CA THR A 129 6.98 15.07 -25.63
C THR A 129 7.97 16.05 -25.02
N LEU A 130 7.61 16.57 -23.85
CA LEU A 130 8.43 17.48 -23.07
C LEU A 130 9.50 16.68 -22.31
N TRP A 131 10.51 16.20 -23.04
CA TRP A 131 11.54 15.29 -22.50
C TRP A 131 12.30 15.85 -21.31
N GLY A 132 12.59 17.16 -21.31
CA GLY A 132 13.30 17.82 -20.21
C GLY A 132 12.51 17.75 -18.91
N GLU A 133 11.27 18.22 -18.93
CA GLU A 133 10.38 18.18 -17.77
C GLU A 133 10.07 16.74 -17.35
N LEU A 134 9.79 15.85 -18.32
CA LEU A 134 9.47 14.44 -18.07
C LEU A 134 10.60 13.73 -17.32
N MET A 135 11.85 13.90 -17.76
CA MET A 135 13.01 13.30 -17.10
C MET A 135 13.26 13.93 -15.73
N ALA A 136 13.12 15.25 -15.60
CA ALA A 136 13.28 15.94 -14.32
C ALA A 136 12.27 15.45 -13.28
N ILE A 137 10.98 15.38 -13.64
CA ILE A 137 9.95 14.90 -12.72
C ILE A 137 10.07 13.40 -12.45
N GLY A 138 10.49 12.60 -13.43
CA GLY A 138 10.74 11.16 -13.25
C GLY A 138 11.86 10.90 -12.24
N LEU A 139 12.93 11.68 -12.29
CA LEU A 139 14.03 11.59 -11.33
C LEU A 139 13.56 11.99 -9.92
N LEU A 140 12.81 13.09 -9.79
CA LEU A 140 12.19 13.49 -8.52
C LEU A 140 11.21 12.45 -7.97
N ALA A 141 10.47 11.76 -8.84
CA ALA A 141 9.53 10.72 -8.43
C ALA A 141 10.22 9.45 -7.91
N THR A 142 11.42 9.16 -8.40
CA THR A 142 12.22 7.99 -8.02
C THR A 142 12.96 8.21 -6.70
N LEU A 143 13.34 9.46 -6.38
CA LEU A 143 14.11 9.79 -5.18
C LEU A 143 13.48 9.32 -3.85
N PRO A 144 12.18 9.57 -3.57
CA PRO A 144 11.56 9.11 -2.32
C PRO A 144 11.62 7.60 -2.15
N VAL A 145 11.39 6.84 -3.23
CA VAL A 145 11.44 5.38 -3.21
C VAL A 145 12.87 4.88 -2.95
N LEU A 146 13.88 5.52 -3.55
CA LEU A 146 15.29 5.20 -3.30
C LEU A 146 15.73 5.52 -1.87
N LEU A 147 15.37 6.70 -1.35
CA LEU A 147 15.69 7.09 0.03
C LEU A 147 15.02 6.16 1.04
N PHE A 148 13.75 5.85 0.80
CA PHE A 148 12.97 4.96 1.64
C PHE A 148 13.51 3.54 1.62
N SER A 149 13.71 2.95 0.44
CA SER A 149 14.27 1.61 0.30
C SER A 149 15.69 1.52 0.88
N GLY A 150 16.54 2.52 0.65
CA GLY A 150 17.88 2.59 1.23
C GLY A 150 17.88 2.63 2.76
N TYR A 151 16.99 3.40 3.37
CA TYR A 151 16.87 3.46 4.84
C TYR A 151 16.39 2.13 5.45
N TYR A 152 15.43 1.46 4.81
CA TYR A 152 14.84 0.23 5.32
C TYR A 152 15.54 -1.06 4.88
N TYR A 153 16.45 -0.99 3.89
CA TYR A 153 17.17 -2.15 3.36
C TYR A 153 17.81 -2.99 4.48
N LYS A 154 18.50 -2.34 5.42
CA LYS A 154 19.14 -3.00 6.56
C LYS A 154 18.14 -3.65 7.53
N ARG A 155 17.02 -2.99 7.80
CA ARG A 155 15.94 -3.51 8.67
C ARG A 155 15.19 -4.69 8.06
N LEU A 156 15.01 -4.68 6.73
CA LEU A 156 14.43 -5.79 6.00
C LEU A 156 15.35 -7.02 6.07
N THR A 157 16.66 -6.85 5.85
CA THR A 157 17.61 -7.97 5.93
C THR A 157 17.72 -8.57 7.34
N GLU A 158 17.58 -7.77 8.39
CA GLU A 158 17.57 -8.25 9.78
C GLU A 158 16.28 -9.03 10.09
N GLY A 159 15.12 -8.53 9.64
CA GLY A 159 13.82 -9.17 9.82
C GLY A 159 13.66 -10.50 9.08
N PHE A 160 14.22 -10.64 7.88
CA PHE A 160 14.26 -11.92 7.16
C PHE A 160 15.20 -12.94 7.80
N SER A 161 16.27 -12.51 8.49
CA SER A 161 17.24 -13.41 9.13
C SER A 161 16.71 -14.08 10.40
N LEU A 162 15.75 -13.46 11.09
CA LEU A 162 15.12 -13.99 12.31
C LEU A 162 14.10 -15.11 12.03
N GLY A 163 13.70 -15.33 10.77
CA GLY A 163 12.83 -16.45 10.36
C GLY A 163 13.58 -17.71 9.91
N LEU A 164 14.91 -17.69 9.90
CA LEU A 164 15.77 -18.81 9.45
C LEU A 164 16.83 -19.22 10.48
N LYS A 165 16.64 -18.90 11.76
CA LYS A 165 17.45 -19.43 12.86
C LYS A 165 16.58 -19.94 13.99
#